data_AF-A0A7C3PL12-F1
#
_entry.id   AF-A0A7C3PL12-F1
#
_cell.length_a   1.000
_cell.length_b   1.000
_cell.length_c   1.000
_cell.angle_alpha   90.00
_cell.angle_beta   90.00
_cell.angle_gamma   90.00
#
_symmetry.space_group_name_H-M   'P 1'
#
loop_
_entity.id
_entity.type
_entity.pdbx_description
1 polymer ?
#
loop_
_entity_poly.entity_id
_entity_poly.type
_entity_poly.pdbx_seq_one_letter_code
_entity_poly.pdbx_strand_id
1 'polypeptide(L)'
;MTTPLIECIPNFSEARRPEVIDQIVAAIQSVSEVKLLDRSSDLDHNRTVLTLAGSPAGVEEAAFRAIKTAAELINLDQHTGEHPRIGATDVCPFVPLSGATMDDCIAIAKRLGERVGNELNIPVYLYEAAATRPERTNLENIRKGQYEGLKAEIESNPERAPDYGPARLGTAGATVIGARNPLIAFNVYLTTDDASIAKKIAKAIRHSSGGLRYVKGLGLLVEGRAQVSMNLTNFRETPIARVVEFVRREAQRYGVGIHHCELVGLIPQEALVDAAVWYTQLDAFSPEQILESRLFSSTSAAATPPQPEPASFIEQLAAPTPTPGGGSAAAYAGAMGAALVAMVAGVTIGKKKYAEVEAEMQAIRVVAENLRKELTQAVDDDASSFEVLMATFKLPKETDEQKSARESAIVKATINAAHVPLHVAEDALKVMELALKCAKKGLQSAISDAMSGFAMARASLTAAGYNVRININSLEDKSAGEKMLEELADLELRADKLETEIRQVMKDRGGI
;
A
#
# COMPACT_ATOMS: atom_id res chain seq x y z
N MET A 1 15.55 7.93 -6.16
CA MET A 1 14.43 7.29 -5.43
C MET A 1 14.35 7.92 -4.05
N THR A 2 13.19 8.43 -3.64
CA THR A 2 12.98 8.92 -2.26
C THR A 2 13.12 7.76 -1.29
N THR A 3 13.94 7.90 -0.25
CA THR A 3 14.08 6.88 0.79
C THR A 3 12.72 6.62 1.43
N PRO A 4 12.25 5.36 1.51
CA PRO A 4 10.97 5.05 2.14
C PRO A 4 10.98 5.51 3.59
N LEU A 5 9.88 6.15 4.02
CA LEU A 5 9.68 6.65 5.36
C LEU A 5 8.46 5.98 5.96
N ILE A 6 8.63 5.44 7.17
CA ILE A 6 7.58 4.77 7.93
C ILE A 6 7.46 5.45 9.28
N GLU A 7 6.24 5.64 9.73
CA GLU A 7 5.91 6.05 11.09
C GLU A 7 5.70 4.80 11.95
N CYS A 8 6.24 4.80 13.16
CA CYS A 8 6.00 3.78 14.16
C CYS A 8 5.51 4.47 15.45
N ILE A 9 4.41 3.96 16.02
CA ILE A 9 3.72 4.62 17.14
C ILE A 9 3.62 3.68 18.35
N PRO A 10 4.73 3.24 18.96
CA PRO A 10 4.67 2.32 20.10
C PRO A 10 4.00 2.95 21.32
N ASN A 11 3.21 2.12 22.00
CA ASN A 11 2.41 2.48 23.17
C ASN A 11 2.94 1.72 24.39
N PHE A 12 3.43 2.47 25.36
CA PHE A 12 4.03 1.93 26.57
C PHE A 12 3.08 2.11 27.76
N SER A 13 2.94 1.05 28.56
CA SER A 13 2.15 1.05 29.79
C SER A 13 2.94 1.68 30.94
N GLU A 14 3.31 2.96 30.78
CA GLU A 14 3.95 3.77 31.81
C GLU A 14 3.81 5.27 31.45
N ALA A 15 3.56 6.11 32.44
CA ALA A 15 3.63 7.57 32.33
C ALA A 15 4.02 8.27 33.64
N ARG A 16 3.91 7.58 34.78
CA ARG A 16 4.13 8.12 36.13
C ARG A 16 5.61 8.04 36.56
N ARG A 17 6.41 7.23 35.87
CA ARG A 17 7.87 7.11 36.02
C ARG A 17 8.59 7.67 34.78
N PRO A 18 8.82 8.99 34.70
CA PRO A 18 9.44 9.63 33.54
C PRO A 18 10.81 9.04 33.20
N GLU A 19 11.58 8.64 34.19
CA GLU A 19 12.91 8.03 34.05
C GLU A 19 12.90 6.70 33.29
N VAL A 20 11.79 5.95 33.33
CA VAL A 20 11.59 4.73 32.54
C VAL A 20 11.35 5.10 31.08
N ILE A 21 10.52 6.11 30.84
CA ILE A 21 10.23 6.58 29.48
C ILE A 21 11.47 7.20 28.83
N ASP A 22 12.28 7.94 29.58
CA ASP A 22 13.51 8.55 29.09
C ASP A 22 14.52 7.49 28.63
N GLN A 23 14.60 6.35 29.32
CA GLN A 23 15.43 5.21 28.90
C GLN A 23 14.91 4.55 27.61
N ILE A 24 13.59 4.42 27.46
CA ILE A 24 12.98 3.92 26.23
C ILE A 24 13.24 4.88 25.06
N VAL A 25 13.11 6.19 25.29
CA VAL A 25 13.43 7.23 24.30
C VAL A 25 14.91 7.19 23.91
N ALA A 26 15.82 7.03 24.87
CA ALA A 26 17.25 6.90 24.59
C ALA A 26 17.54 5.65 23.73
N ALA A 27 16.85 4.53 23.99
CA ALA A 27 16.96 3.32 23.18
C ALA A 27 16.52 3.56 21.73
N ILE A 28 15.42 4.30 21.52
CA ILE A 28 14.94 4.70 20.18
C ILE A 28 15.97 5.61 19.49
N GLN A 29 16.44 6.66 20.17
CA GLN A 29 17.37 7.66 19.63
C GLN A 29 18.78 7.12 19.38
N SER A 30 19.11 5.95 19.94
CA SER A 30 20.37 5.25 19.64
C SER A 30 20.44 4.71 18.20
N VAL A 31 19.33 4.73 17.46
CA VAL A 31 19.26 4.35 16.04
C VAL A 31 19.30 5.59 15.17
N SER A 32 20.40 5.79 14.44
CA SER A 32 20.70 7.03 13.71
C SER A 32 19.72 7.39 12.59
N GLU A 33 19.02 6.39 12.03
CA GLU A 33 18.08 6.57 10.92
C GLU A 33 16.65 6.92 11.39
N VAL A 34 16.46 7.09 12.69
CA VAL A 34 15.15 7.31 13.31
C VAL A 34 15.11 8.64 14.03
N LYS A 35 14.00 9.34 13.87
CA LYS A 35 13.70 10.56 14.61
C LYS A 35 12.48 10.34 15.49
N LEU A 36 12.61 10.67 16.77
CA LEU A 36 11.46 10.84 17.65
C LEU A 36 10.75 12.14 17.25
N LEU A 37 9.47 12.03 16.86
CA LEU A 37 8.65 13.15 16.42
C LEU A 37 7.79 13.70 17.56
N ASP A 38 7.28 12.83 18.42
CA ASP A 38 6.38 13.22 19.51
C ASP A 38 6.47 12.26 20.71
N ARG A 39 6.13 12.79 21.88
CA ARG A 39 5.94 12.06 23.14
C ARG A 39 4.68 12.60 23.81
N SER A 40 3.67 11.76 23.92
CA SER A 40 2.41 12.06 24.62
C SER A 40 2.24 11.12 25.81
N SER A 41 2.37 11.64 27.03
CA SER A 41 2.22 10.89 28.28
C SER A 41 0.96 11.32 29.02
N ASP A 42 0.16 10.36 29.47
CA ASP A 42 -1.06 10.59 30.23
C ASP A 42 -1.00 9.86 31.58
N LEU A 43 -1.10 10.62 32.67
CA LEU A 43 -0.93 10.13 34.04
C LEU A 43 -2.13 9.33 34.56
N ASP A 44 -3.34 9.64 34.09
CA ASP A 44 -4.58 8.96 34.48
C ASP A 44 -4.67 7.61 33.77
N HIS A 45 -4.40 7.61 32.47
CA HIS A 45 -4.30 6.39 31.67
C HIS A 45 -3.04 5.57 31.98
N ASN A 46 -2.05 6.16 32.66
CA ASN A 46 -0.72 5.61 32.93
C ASN A 46 -0.09 4.97 31.69
N ARG A 47 -0.08 5.75 30.60
CA ARG A 47 0.33 5.31 29.27
C ARG A 47 1.09 6.44 28.57
N THR A 48 2.16 6.06 27.87
CA THR A 48 2.91 6.95 27.00
C THR A 48 2.84 6.43 25.57
N VAL A 49 2.54 7.33 24.64
CA VAL A 49 2.60 7.10 23.21
C VAL A 49 3.83 7.84 22.69
N LEU A 50 4.74 7.11 22.04
CA LEU A 50 5.87 7.70 21.34
C LEU A 50 5.60 7.60 19.84
N THR A 51 5.91 8.66 19.12
CA THR A 51 5.81 8.68 17.65
C THR A 51 7.20 8.87 17.08
N LEU A 52 7.65 7.92 16.28
CA LEU A 52 8.95 7.97 15.61
C LEU A 52 8.78 7.73 14.10
N ALA A 53 9.69 8.29 13.32
CA ALA A 53 9.74 8.05 11.88
C ALA A 53 11.17 7.85 11.40
N GLY A 54 11.35 7.03 10.37
CA GLY A 54 12.66 6.70 9.82
C GLY A 54 12.60 5.72 8.65
N SER A 55 13.78 5.23 8.26
CA SER A 55 13.90 4.16 7.25
C SER A 55 13.19 2.88 7.74
N PRO A 56 12.74 1.99 6.83
CA PRO A 56 12.17 0.70 7.20
C PRO A 56 12.99 -0.10 8.20
N ALA A 57 14.30 -0.22 7.97
CA ALA A 57 15.22 -0.93 8.86
C ALA A 57 15.43 -0.19 10.18
N GLY A 58 15.54 1.15 10.13
CA GLY A 58 15.73 1.99 11.30
C GLY A 58 14.55 1.90 12.26
N VAL A 59 13.31 2.04 11.77
CA VAL A 59 12.13 1.98 12.65
C VAL A 59 11.90 0.58 13.22
N GLU A 60 12.23 -0.48 12.48
CA GLU A 60 12.19 -1.86 12.97
C GLU A 60 13.16 -2.07 14.13
N GLU A 61 14.41 -1.63 13.98
CA GLU A 61 15.43 -1.75 15.02
C GLU A 61 15.12 -0.87 16.24
N ALA A 62 14.66 0.36 16.03
CA ALA A 62 14.27 1.25 17.13
C ALA A 62 13.07 0.71 17.91
N ALA A 63 12.06 0.17 17.22
CA ALA A 63 10.93 -0.48 17.87
C ALA A 63 11.34 -1.71 18.68
N PHE A 64 12.24 -2.55 18.15
CA PHE A 64 12.77 -3.71 18.88
C PHE A 64 13.49 -3.29 20.17
N ARG A 65 14.40 -2.32 20.09
CA ARG A 65 15.13 -1.79 21.25
C ARG A 65 14.19 -1.20 22.29
N ALA A 66 13.19 -0.44 21.85
CA ALA A 66 12.20 0.16 22.73
C ALA A 66 11.37 -0.91 23.46
N ILE A 67 10.91 -1.95 22.74
CA ILE A 67 10.17 -3.08 23.33
C ILE A 67 11.03 -3.82 24.37
N LYS A 68 12.30 -4.09 24.03
CA LYS A 68 13.24 -4.73 24.94
C LYS A 68 13.42 -3.92 26.23
N THR A 69 13.75 -2.63 26.12
CA THR A 69 13.93 -1.75 27.27
C THR A 69 12.65 -1.63 28.10
N ALA A 70 11.48 -1.53 27.46
CA ALA A 70 10.21 -1.51 28.17
C ALA A 70 9.94 -2.82 28.93
N ALA A 71 10.26 -3.97 28.35
CA ALA A 71 10.11 -5.27 29.00
C ALA A 71 11.02 -5.46 30.22
N GLU A 72 12.20 -4.81 30.22
CA GLU A 72 13.14 -4.83 31.34
C GLU A 72 12.71 -3.91 32.50
N LEU A 73 12.05 -2.78 32.19
CA LEU A 73 11.77 -1.71 33.17
C LEU A 73 10.31 -1.67 33.68
N ILE A 74 9.36 -2.23 32.92
CA ILE A 74 7.94 -2.18 33.23
C ILE A 74 7.45 -3.57 33.67
N ASN A 75 6.95 -3.66 34.90
CA ASN A 75 6.31 -4.84 35.43
C ASN A 75 4.79 -4.65 35.48
N LEU A 76 4.05 -5.37 34.64
CA LEU A 76 2.60 -5.28 34.60
C LEU A 76 1.89 -5.84 35.85
N ASP A 77 2.53 -6.72 36.63
CA ASP A 77 1.95 -7.17 37.90
C ASP A 77 1.82 -6.01 38.92
N GLN A 78 2.50 -4.88 38.67
CA GLN A 78 2.45 -3.67 39.49
C GLN A 78 1.80 -2.48 38.76
N HIS A 79 1.44 -2.65 37.49
CA HIS A 79 0.90 -1.57 36.67
C HIS A 79 -0.62 -1.45 36.79
N THR A 80 -1.09 -0.23 37.01
CA THR A 80 -2.51 0.14 36.95
C THR A 80 -2.69 1.44 36.17
N GLY A 81 -3.81 1.56 35.44
CA GLY A 81 -4.19 2.74 34.69
C GLY A 81 -5.61 2.59 34.13
N GLU A 82 -6.27 3.70 33.82
CA GLU A 82 -7.64 3.69 33.28
C GLU A 82 -7.72 3.13 31.85
N HIS A 83 -6.62 3.12 31.11
CA HIS A 83 -6.58 2.62 29.74
C HIS A 83 -6.37 1.09 29.69
N PRO A 84 -7.15 0.34 28.89
CA PRO A 84 -6.93 -1.09 28.70
C PRO A 84 -5.54 -1.39 28.13
N ARG A 85 -4.83 -2.32 28.77
CA ARG A 85 -3.46 -2.74 28.41
C ARG A 85 -3.24 -4.24 28.55
N ILE A 86 -2.35 -4.80 27.72
CA ILE A 86 -1.90 -6.21 27.84
C ILE A 86 -0.38 -6.38 27.87
N GLY A 87 0.40 -5.31 27.61
CA GLY A 87 1.86 -5.34 27.49
C GLY A 87 2.55 -4.12 28.08
N ALA A 88 3.80 -4.29 28.54
CA ALA A 88 4.72 -3.20 28.82
C ALA A 88 4.86 -2.30 27.59
N THR A 89 5.04 -2.93 26.42
CA THR A 89 4.64 -2.35 25.14
C THR A 89 3.32 -3.00 24.71
N ASP A 90 2.25 -2.22 24.72
CA ASP A 90 0.89 -2.70 24.53
C ASP A 90 0.52 -2.83 23.05
N VAL A 91 0.84 -1.82 22.23
CA VAL A 91 0.72 -1.91 20.77
C VAL A 91 1.85 -1.13 20.07
N CYS A 92 2.39 -1.70 19.00
CA CYS A 92 3.45 -1.14 18.17
C CYS A 92 3.05 -1.20 16.67
N PRO A 93 2.29 -0.21 16.18
CA PRO A 93 1.86 -0.14 14.79
C PRO A 93 2.88 0.57 13.90
N PHE A 94 2.95 0.12 12.64
CA PHE A 94 3.64 0.77 11.54
C PHE A 94 2.64 1.38 10.57
N VAL A 95 2.95 2.59 10.09
CA VAL A 95 2.11 3.36 9.18
C VAL A 95 2.97 3.84 8.01
N PRO A 96 2.58 3.57 6.75
CA PRO A 96 3.34 4.05 5.61
C PRO A 96 3.20 5.58 5.49
N LEU A 97 4.33 6.28 5.34
CA LEU A 97 4.35 7.73 5.08
C LEU A 97 4.68 8.03 3.62
N SER A 98 5.96 8.08 3.25
CA SER A 98 6.43 8.51 1.93
C SER A 98 7.29 7.43 1.29
N GLY A 99 6.97 6.99 0.09
CA GLY A 99 7.72 5.96 -0.63
C GLY A 99 7.65 4.54 -0.02
N ALA A 100 6.94 4.37 1.09
CA ALA A 100 6.66 3.08 1.72
C ALA A 100 5.21 2.65 1.44
N THR A 101 5.00 1.36 1.27
CA THR A 101 3.68 0.75 1.04
C THR A 101 3.14 0.10 2.31
N MET A 102 1.84 -0.24 2.30
CA MET A 102 1.26 -1.04 3.38
C MET A 102 1.94 -2.41 3.51
N ASP A 103 2.34 -3.01 2.38
CA ASP A 103 3.02 -4.31 2.36
C ASP A 103 4.40 -4.25 3.02
N ASP A 104 5.13 -3.14 2.85
CA ASP A 104 6.40 -2.91 3.56
C ASP A 104 6.18 -2.89 5.08
N CYS A 105 5.13 -2.19 5.54
CA CYS A 105 4.76 -2.14 6.96
C CYS A 105 4.32 -3.51 7.49
N ILE A 106 3.57 -4.30 6.72
CA ILE A 106 3.18 -5.67 7.09
C ILE A 106 4.41 -6.56 7.22
N ALA A 107 5.36 -6.45 6.29
CA ALA A 107 6.60 -7.22 6.32
C ALA A 107 7.43 -6.89 7.57
N ILE A 108 7.55 -5.60 7.93
CA ILE A 108 8.22 -5.17 9.17
C ILE A 108 7.49 -5.72 10.40
N ALA A 109 6.16 -5.60 10.46
CA ALA A 109 5.37 -6.08 11.60
C ALA A 109 5.60 -7.59 11.86
N LYS A 110 5.66 -8.39 10.80
CA LYS A 110 5.95 -9.83 10.89
C LYS A 110 7.37 -10.11 11.37
N ARG A 111 8.39 -9.49 10.76
CA ARG A 111 9.80 -9.66 11.16
C ARG A 111 10.04 -9.23 12.60
N LEU A 112 9.54 -8.06 12.98
CA LEU A 112 9.65 -7.57 14.36
C LEU A 112 8.91 -8.50 15.32
N GLY A 113 7.71 -8.97 14.97
CA GLY A 113 6.93 -9.87 15.81
C GLY A 113 7.64 -11.19 16.06
N GLU A 114 8.19 -11.80 15.02
CA GLU A 114 9.00 -13.01 15.14
C GLU A 114 10.23 -12.78 16.01
N ARG A 115 10.96 -11.68 15.77
CA ARG A 115 12.16 -11.32 16.54
C ARG A 115 11.88 -11.08 18.01
N VAL A 116 10.81 -10.33 18.33
CA VAL A 116 10.36 -10.10 19.72
C VAL A 116 9.95 -11.42 20.39
N GLY A 117 9.20 -12.26 19.67
CA GLY A 117 8.78 -13.56 20.17
C GLY A 117 9.95 -14.48 20.50
N ASN A 118 10.95 -14.54 19.61
CA ASN A 118 12.09 -15.45 19.73
C ASN A 118 13.18 -14.94 20.68
N GLU A 119 13.56 -13.66 20.57
CA GLU A 119 14.68 -13.10 21.35
C GLU A 119 14.27 -12.65 22.75
N LEU A 120 13.04 -12.11 22.91
CA LEU A 120 12.57 -11.55 24.19
C LEU A 120 11.63 -12.49 24.94
N ASN A 121 11.20 -13.60 24.32
CA ASN A 121 10.22 -14.54 24.88
C ASN A 121 8.89 -13.86 25.28
N ILE A 122 8.48 -12.85 24.52
CA ILE A 122 7.23 -12.11 24.73
C ILE A 122 6.18 -12.66 23.75
N PRO A 123 4.96 -13.02 24.21
CA PRO A 123 3.88 -13.37 23.29
C PRO A 123 3.53 -12.17 22.39
N VAL A 124 3.49 -12.40 21.07
CA VAL A 124 3.15 -11.37 20.08
C VAL A 124 1.89 -11.72 19.33
N TYR A 125 1.02 -10.73 19.14
CA TYR A 125 -0.17 -10.83 18.30
C TYR A 125 -0.07 -9.84 17.14
N LEU A 126 -0.32 -10.30 15.92
CA LEU A 126 -0.41 -9.44 14.75
C LEU A 126 -1.84 -8.90 14.59
N TYR A 127 -1.98 -7.61 14.27
CA TYR A 127 -3.27 -6.93 14.17
C TYR A 127 -3.42 -6.03 12.93
N GLU A 128 -4.64 -5.56 12.69
CA GLU A 128 -5.03 -4.76 11.52
C GLU A 128 -4.57 -5.42 10.22
N ALA A 129 -3.87 -4.72 9.32
CA ALA A 129 -3.46 -5.26 8.02
C ALA A 129 -2.45 -6.41 8.14
N ALA A 130 -1.79 -6.57 9.30
CA ALA A 130 -0.86 -7.68 9.55
C ALA A 130 -1.54 -8.89 10.20
N ALA A 131 -2.82 -8.80 10.56
CA ALA A 131 -3.54 -9.87 11.27
C ALA A 131 -3.53 -11.18 10.47
N THR A 132 -3.18 -12.27 11.15
CA THR A 132 -3.20 -13.64 10.59
C THR A 132 -4.60 -14.25 10.60
N ARG A 133 -5.49 -13.72 11.44
CA ARG A 133 -6.85 -14.20 11.66
C ARG A 133 -7.83 -13.02 11.64
N PRO A 134 -9.03 -13.13 11.02
CA PRO A 134 -9.97 -12.01 10.88
C PRO A 134 -10.38 -11.32 12.20
N GLU A 135 -10.48 -12.09 13.28
CA GLU A 135 -10.82 -11.61 14.62
C GLU A 135 -9.72 -10.76 15.27
N ARG A 136 -8.47 -10.90 14.81
CA ARG A 136 -7.31 -10.13 15.30
C ARG A 136 -7.15 -8.78 14.60
N THR A 137 -7.87 -8.55 13.51
CA THR A 137 -7.89 -7.24 12.86
C THR A 137 -8.25 -6.14 13.86
N ASN A 138 -9.20 -6.42 14.76
CA ASN A 138 -9.64 -5.46 15.77
C ASN A 138 -8.86 -5.60 17.09
N LEU A 139 -8.08 -4.57 17.43
CA LEU A 139 -7.24 -4.53 18.64
C LEU A 139 -8.00 -4.85 19.94
N GLU A 140 -9.24 -4.39 20.06
CA GLU A 140 -10.11 -4.60 21.22
C GLU A 140 -10.41 -6.09 21.46
N ASN A 141 -10.46 -6.91 20.42
CA ASN A 141 -10.67 -8.34 20.55
C ASN A 141 -9.46 -9.01 21.20
N ILE A 142 -8.25 -8.61 20.81
CA ILE A 142 -6.99 -9.10 21.38
C ILE A 142 -6.89 -8.65 22.85
N ARG A 143 -7.23 -7.39 23.15
CA ARG A 143 -7.17 -6.80 24.49
C ARG A 143 -8.30 -7.22 25.44
N LYS A 144 -9.24 -8.04 24.99
CA LYS A 144 -10.37 -8.46 25.82
C LYS A 144 -9.87 -9.16 27.08
N GLY A 145 -10.27 -8.66 28.25
CA GLY A 145 -9.81 -9.17 29.55
C GLY A 145 -8.52 -8.53 30.06
N GLN A 146 -7.89 -7.62 29.30
CA GLN A 146 -6.63 -6.96 29.65
C GLN A 146 -5.50 -7.96 30.00
N TYR A 147 -4.47 -7.51 30.70
CA TYR A 147 -3.33 -8.33 31.12
C TYR A 147 -3.78 -9.55 31.96
N GLU A 148 -4.64 -9.33 32.95
CA GLU A 148 -5.06 -10.35 33.91
C GLU A 148 -5.87 -11.47 33.26
N GLY A 149 -6.83 -11.11 32.40
CA GLY A 149 -7.63 -12.08 31.66
C GLY A 149 -6.81 -12.85 30.63
N LEU A 150 -5.90 -12.17 29.92
CA LEU A 150 -5.02 -12.85 28.97
C LEU A 150 -4.07 -13.83 29.69
N LYS A 151 -3.56 -13.46 30.87
CA LYS A 151 -2.66 -14.31 31.69
C LYS A 151 -3.32 -15.61 32.10
N ALA A 152 -4.62 -15.58 32.39
CA ALA A 152 -5.40 -16.77 32.73
C ALA A 152 -5.74 -17.65 31.52
N GLU A 153 -5.98 -17.05 30.35
CA GLU A 153 -6.48 -17.76 29.16
C GLU A 153 -5.38 -18.25 28.21
N ILE A 154 -4.23 -17.58 28.13
CA ILE A 154 -3.23 -17.81 27.06
C ILE A 154 -2.68 -19.24 27.00
N GLU A 155 -2.51 -19.90 28.16
CA GLU A 155 -1.95 -21.26 28.24
C GLU A 155 -2.97 -22.36 27.92
N SER A 156 -4.26 -22.08 28.10
CA SER A 156 -5.33 -23.09 28.06
C SER A 156 -6.33 -22.90 26.93
N ASN A 157 -6.46 -21.69 26.37
CA ASN A 157 -7.40 -21.36 25.32
C ASN A 157 -6.69 -21.26 23.96
N PRO A 158 -6.90 -22.21 23.03
CA PRO A 158 -6.29 -22.18 21.69
C PRO A 158 -6.59 -20.90 20.89
N GLU A 159 -7.74 -20.27 21.13
CA GLU A 159 -8.12 -19.01 20.46
C GLU A 159 -7.20 -17.85 20.88
N ARG A 160 -6.57 -17.96 22.05
CA ARG A 160 -5.64 -16.97 22.59
C ARG A 160 -4.17 -17.27 22.27
N ALA A 161 -3.86 -18.32 21.52
CA ALA A 161 -2.46 -18.62 21.16
C ALA A 161 -1.82 -17.45 20.40
N PRO A 162 -0.61 -16.98 20.76
CA PRO A 162 0.04 -15.87 20.06
C PRO A 162 0.45 -16.25 18.63
N ASP A 163 0.71 -15.25 17.78
CA ASP A 163 1.28 -15.45 16.45
C ASP A 163 2.76 -15.82 16.52
N TYR A 164 3.49 -15.20 17.44
CA TYR A 164 4.90 -15.49 17.72
C TYR A 164 5.18 -15.49 19.22
N GLY A 165 6.26 -16.16 19.62
CA GLY A 165 6.67 -16.27 21.02
C GLY A 165 5.86 -17.30 21.81
N PRO A 166 6.13 -17.43 23.11
CA PRO A 166 5.53 -18.48 23.94
C PRO A 166 4.05 -18.19 24.24
N ALA A 167 3.21 -19.22 24.35
CA ALA A 167 1.84 -19.11 24.83
C ALA A 167 1.76 -18.92 26.36
N ARG A 168 2.62 -18.04 26.92
CA ARG A 168 2.74 -17.78 28.36
C ARG A 168 3.14 -16.34 28.61
N LEU A 169 2.42 -15.69 29.53
CA LEU A 169 2.62 -14.29 29.88
C LEU A 169 3.64 -14.11 31.02
N GLY A 170 4.68 -13.31 30.78
CA GLY A 170 5.59 -12.81 31.79
C GLY A 170 5.12 -11.50 32.43
N THR A 171 6.02 -10.85 33.17
CA THR A 171 5.81 -9.51 33.77
C THR A 171 5.70 -8.41 32.71
N ALA A 172 6.33 -8.59 31.54
CA ALA A 172 6.26 -7.67 30.41
C ALA A 172 4.94 -7.76 29.63
N GLY A 173 4.09 -8.73 29.92
CA GLY A 173 2.84 -8.93 29.18
C GLY A 173 3.03 -9.46 27.76
N ALA A 174 2.09 -9.13 26.88
CA ALA A 174 2.10 -9.46 25.46
C ALA A 174 2.16 -8.18 24.61
N THR A 175 2.80 -8.23 23.46
CA THR A 175 2.89 -7.07 22.54
C THR A 175 2.00 -7.28 21.33
N VAL A 176 1.19 -6.29 20.97
CA VAL A 176 0.46 -6.29 19.69
C VAL A 176 1.26 -5.51 18.65
N ILE A 177 1.54 -6.11 17.49
CA ILE A 177 2.32 -5.46 16.43
C ILE A 177 1.51 -5.49 15.14
N GLY A 178 1.52 -4.43 14.34
CA GLY A 178 0.79 -4.48 13.07
C GLY A 178 1.06 -3.32 12.16
N ALA A 179 0.32 -3.31 11.05
CA ALA A 179 0.38 -2.27 10.05
C ALA A 179 -1.02 -1.71 9.83
N ARG A 180 -1.14 -0.38 9.73
CA ARG A 180 -2.43 0.28 9.54
C ARG A 180 -2.28 1.61 8.81
N ASN A 181 -3.42 2.15 8.37
CA ASN A 181 -3.50 3.53 7.91
C ASN A 181 -3.22 4.52 9.06
N PRO A 182 -2.87 5.78 8.73
CA PRO A 182 -2.81 6.85 9.72
C PRO A 182 -4.12 6.92 10.52
N LEU A 183 -3.97 7.03 11.83
CA LEU A 183 -5.09 7.07 12.78
C LEU A 183 -5.01 8.38 13.53
N ILE A 184 -6.15 9.03 13.69
CA ILE A 184 -6.24 10.29 14.44
C ILE A 184 -6.96 9.99 15.75
N ALA A 185 -6.22 10.12 16.86
CA ALA A 185 -6.79 10.04 18.20
C ALA A 185 -7.33 11.42 18.58
N PHE A 186 -8.66 11.55 18.57
CA PHE A 186 -9.36 12.83 18.67
C PHE A 186 -10.42 12.76 19.76
N ASN A 187 -10.23 13.54 20.81
CA ASN A 187 -11.11 13.60 21.96
C ASN A 187 -11.99 14.85 21.91
N VAL A 188 -13.24 14.72 22.34
CA VAL A 188 -14.18 15.84 22.46
C VAL A 188 -14.67 15.95 23.89
N TYR A 189 -14.33 17.05 24.56
CA TYR A 189 -14.79 17.34 25.91
C TYR A 189 -16.13 18.06 25.86
N LEU A 190 -17.06 17.61 26.68
CA LEU A 190 -18.40 18.18 26.80
C LEU A 190 -18.44 19.23 27.92
N THR A 191 -19.46 20.09 27.91
CA THR A 191 -19.69 21.10 28.95
C THR A 191 -20.30 20.52 30.24
N THR A 192 -20.12 19.23 30.51
CA THR A 192 -20.70 18.50 31.65
C THR A 192 -19.66 17.53 32.21
N ASP A 193 -19.83 17.15 33.47
CA ASP A 193 -19.12 16.09 34.19
C ASP A 193 -19.87 14.74 34.16
N ASP A 194 -21.07 14.68 33.57
CA ASP A 194 -21.83 13.44 33.46
C ASP A 194 -21.28 12.54 32.33
N ALA A 195 -20.39 11.62 32.72
CA ALA A 195 -19.84 10.60 31.81
C ALA A 195 -20.89 9.68 31.18
N SER A 196 -22.11 9.59 31.72
CA SER A 196 -23.19 8.83 31.10
C SER A 196 -23.61 9.41 29.75
N ILE A 197 -23.53 10.74 29.60
CA ILE A 197 -23.81 11.44 28.34
C ILE A 197 -22.72 11.11 27.32
N ALA A 198 -21.44 11.24 27.70
CA ALA A 198 -20.33 10.89 26.83
C ALA A 198 -20.39 9.41 26.38
N LYS A 199 -20.76 8.48 27.27
CA LYS A 199 -20.94 7.06 26.91
C LYS A 199 -22.05 6.85 25.86
N LYS A 200 -23.17 7.59 25.97
CA LYS A 200 -24.27 7.54 24.98
C LYS A 200 -23.81 8.07 23.62
N ILE A 201 -23.11 9.21 23.59
CA ILE A 201 -22.60 9.81 22.36
C ILE A 201 -21.54 8.91 21.72
N ALA A 202 -20.60 8.38 22.51
CA ALA A 202 -19.58 7.43 22.04
C ALA A 202 -20.22 6.18 21.41
N LYS A 203 -21.31 5.68 22.01
CA LYS A 203 -22.09 4.56 21.46
C LYS A 203 -22.79 4.94 20.15
N ALA A 204 -23.32 6.15 20.04
CA ALA A 204 -23.98 6.62 18.81
C ALA A 204 -23.00 6.81 17.65
N ILE A 205 -21.79 7.30 17.92
CA ILE A 205 -20.83 7.65 16.86
C ILE A 205 -19.97 6.48 16.39
N ARG A 206 -19.67 5.50 17.24
CA ARG A 206 -18.74 4.41 16.89
C ARG A 206 -19.36 3.37 15.97
N HIS A 207 -18.55 2.87 15.03
CA HIS A 207 -18.97 1.87 14.05
C HIS A 207 -19.51 0.58 14.69
N SER A 208 -18.89 0.11 15.77
CA SER A 208 -19.28 -1.15 16.43
C SER A 208 -20.70 -1.15 17.01
N SER A 209 -21.36 0.01 17.05
CA SER A 209 -22.73 0.18 17.51
C SER A 209 -23.66 0.69 16.41
N GLY A 210 -23.22 0.67 15.15
CA GLY A 210 -23.97 1.13 13.97
C GLY A 210 -23.75 2.60 13.60
N GLY A 211 -22.79 3.28 14.25
CA GLY A 211 -22.44 4.67 13.96
C GLY A 211 -21.59 4.85 12.70
N LEU A 212 -20.75 5.88 12.69
CA LEU A 212 -19.90 6.22 11.57
C LEU A 212 -18.84 5.13 11.34
N ARG A 213 -18.66 4.71 10.07
CA ARG A 213 -17.56 3.82 9.68
C ARG A 213 -16.23 4.49 9.99
N TYR A 214 -15.22 3.68 10.27
CA TYR A 214 -13.86 4.14 10.59
C TYR A 214 -13.74 4.99 11.87
N VAL A 215 -14.77 4.99 12.72
CA VAL A 215 -14.74 5.63 14.04
C VAL A 215 -14.88 4.58 15.12
N LYS A 216 -13.90 4.52 16.02
CA LYS A 216 -14.02 3.82 17.30
C LYS A 216 -14.16 4.88 18.39
N GLY A 217 -14.92 4.57 19.45
CA GLY A 217 -15.21 5.56 20.48
C GLY A 217 -15.57 4.99 21.85
N LEU A 218 -15.16 5.71 22.89
CA LEU A 218 -15.42 5.44 24.29
C LEU A 218 -15.79 6.74 25.02
N GLY A 219 -16.69 6.63 26.00
CA GLY A 219 -17.08 7.75 26.87
C GLY A 219 -16.47 7.60 28.25
N LEU A 220 -15.74 8.62 28.70
CA LEU A 220 -14.95 8.61 29.94
C LEU A 220 -15.22 9.88 30.75
N LEU A 221 -14.80 9.85 32.02
CA LEU A 221 -14.65 11.03 32.87
C LEU A 221 -13.17 11.31 33.02
N VAL A 222 -12.70 12.47 32.55
CA VAL A 222 -11.28 12.86 32.60
C VAL A 222 -11.22 14.26 33.19
N GLU A 223 -10.41 14.45 34.23
CA GLU A 223 -10.27 15.74 34.95
C GLU A 223 -11.61 16.39 35.34
N GLY A 224 -12.58 15.58 35.77
CA GLY A 224 -13.91 16.06 36.16
C GLY A 224 -14.78 16.51 34.99
N ARG A 225 -14.46 16.16 33.74
CA ARG A 225 -15.26 16.46 32.55
C ARG A 225 -15.57 15.21 31.73
N ALA A 226 -16.78 15.14 31.20
CA ALA A 226 -17.19 14.07 30.33
C ALA A 226 -16.51 14.21 28.95
N GLN A 227 -15.84 13.15 28.52
CA GLN A 227 -15.05 13.14 27.29
C GLN A 227 -15.54 12.00 26.37
N VAL A 228 -15.75 12.33 25.09
CA VAL A 228 -15.93 11.35 24.02
C VAL A 228 -14.57 11.14 23.38
N SER A 229 -13.86 10.08 23.79
CA SER A 229 -12.58 9.71 23.22
C SER A 229 -12.79 8.87 21.95
N MET A 230 -12.09 9.21 20.87
CA MET A 230 -12.30 8.56 19.57
C MET A 230 -10.99 8.29 18.84
N ASN A 231 -11.00 7.19 18.07
CA ASN A 231 -9.98 6.87 17.10
C ASN A 231 -10.61 6.87 15.71
N LEU A 232 -10.16 7.79 14.85
CA LEU A 232 -10.54 7.83 13.43
C LEU A 232 -9.52 6.99 12.66
N THR A 233 -9.90 5.77 12.28
CA THR A 233 -9.02 4.78 11.66
C THR A 233 -8.82 5.01 10.16
N ASN A 234 -9.65 5.86 9.55
CA ASN A 234 -9.49 6.36 8.19
C ASN A 234 -10.19 7.72 8.05
N PHE A 235 -9.42 8.80 8.25
CA PHE A 235 -9.95 10.16 8.21
C PHE A 235 -10.36 10.63 6.81
N ARG A 236 -9.86 9.99 5.75
CA ARG A 236 -10.22 10.32 4.35
C ARG A 236 -11.65 9.90 4.04
N GLU A 237 -12.08 8.77 4.59
CA GLU A 237 -13.44 8.25 4.43
C GLU A 237 -14.44 8.87 5.42
N THR A 238 -14.00 9.07 6.67
CA THR A 238 -14.77 9.76 7.72
C THR A 238 -13.99 10.95 8.25
N PRO A 239 -14.16 12.16 7.65
CA PRO A 239 -13.41 13.36 8.01
C PRO A 239 -13.70 13.89 9.41
N ILE A 240 -12.71 14.54 10.02
CA ILE A 240 -12.78 15.11 11.37
C ILE A 240 -13.99 16.04 11.51
N ALA A 241 -14.20 16.94 10.54
CA ALA A 241 -15.31 17.88 10.60
C ALA A 241 -16.67 17.17 10.72
N ARG A 242 -16.87 16.06 9.99
CA ARG A 242 -18.08 15.25 10.08
C ARG A 242 -18.26 14.62 11.46
N VAL A 243 -17.18 14.11 12.05
CA VAL A 243 -17.18 13.52 13.40
C VAL A 243 -17.53 14.58 14.46
N VAL A 244 -16.88 15.74 14.39
CA VAL A 244 -17.14 16.85 15.33
C VAL A 244 -18.58 17.36 15.22
N GLU A 245 -19.11 17.54 14.01
CA GLU A 245 -20.51 17.94 13.81
C GLU A 245 -21.49 16.89 14.33
N PHE A 246 -21.18 15.60 14.17
CA PHE A 246 -22.00 14.53 14.71
C PHE A 246 -22.04 14.59 16.24
N VAL A 247 -20.88 14.67 16.90
CA VAL A 247 -20.79 14.82 18.36
C VAL A 247 -21.53 16.06 18.82
N ARG A 248 -21.39 17.19 18.11
CA ARG A 248 -22.06 18.45 18.46
C ARG A 248 -23.57 18.31 18.45
N ARG A 249 -24.13 17.68 17.41
CA ARG A 249 -25.57 17.43 17.29
C ARG A 249 -26.07 16.47 18.37
N GLU A 250 -25.34 15.39 18.65
CA GLU A 250 -25.73 14.45 19.70
C GLU A 250 -25.64 15.07 21.09
N ALA A 251 -24.63 15.89 21.37
CA ALA A 251 -24.48 16.63 22.62
C ALA A 251 -25.68 17.57 22.88
N GLN A 252 -26.10 18.31 21.85
CA GLN A 252 -27.25 19.23 21.93
C GLN A 252 -28.55 18.54 22.34
N ARG A 253 -28.75 17.26 21.97
CA ARG A 253 -29.94 16.48 22.37
C ARG A 253 -30.02 16.25 23.88
N TYR A 254 -28.91 16.34 24.58
CA TYR A 254 -28.81 16.23 26.04
C TYR A 254 -28.67 17.60 26.72
N GLY A 255 -28.84 18.71 25.99
CA GLY A 255 -28.69 20.06 26.55
C GLY A 255 -27.25 20.45 26.89
N VAL A 256 -26.26 19.73 26.36
CA VAL A 256 -24.83 20.01 26.58
C VAL A 256 -24.15 20.41 25.28
N GLY A 257 -23.06 21.15 25.39
CA GLY A 257 -22.24 21.57 24.26
C GLY A 257 -20.91 20.83 24.20
N ILE A 258 -20.16 21.09 23.15
CA ILE A 258 -18.73 20.82 23.12
C ILE A 258 -18.03 21.97 23.84
N HIS A 259 -17.22 21.66 24.85
CA HIS A 259 -16.36 22.64 25.50
C HIS A 259 -15.11 22.90 24.66
N HIS A 260 -14.38 21.84 24.31
CA HIS A 260 -13.20 21.89 23.46
C HIS A 260 -12.90 20.50 22.88
N CYS A 261 -12.00 20.45 21.91
CA CYS A 261 -11.47 19.21 21.35
C CYS A 261 -9.98 19.11 21.67
N GLU A 262 -9.47 17.89 21.75
CA GLU A 262 -8.08 17.57 22.02
C GLU A 262 -7.59 16.55 20.99
N LEU A 263 -6.40 16.79 20.46
CA LEU A 263 -5.66 15.84 19.64
C LEU A 263 -4.64 15.13 20.53
N VAL A 264 -4.61 13.80 20.49
CA VAL A 264 -3.57 13.01 21.14
C VAL A 264 -2.53 12.61 20.10
N GLY A 265 -1.30 13.11 20.25
CA GLY A 265 -0.20 12.88 19.32
C GLY A 265 -0.26 13.78 18.07
N LEU A 266 0.15 13.23 16.93
CA LEU A 266 0.24 13.96 15.67
C LEU A 266 -0.97 13.72 14.76
N ILE A 267 -1.18 14.65 13.84
CA ILE A 267 -2.26 14.61 12.85
C ILE A 267 -1.71 14.84 11.44
N PRO A 268 -2.15 14.07 10.43
CA PRO A 268 -1.85 14.39 9.04
C PRO A 268 -2.40 15.77 8.66
N GLN A 269 -1.57 16.62 8.05
CA GLN A 269 -1.96 17.97 7.62
C GLN A 269 -3.24 17.96 6.77
N GLU A 270 -3.37 16.99 5.87
CA GLU A 270 -4.55 16.74 5.02
C GLU A 270 -5.86 16.75 5.84
N ALA A 271 -5.89 16.12 7.00
CA ALA A 271 -7.09 16.02 7.83
C ALA A 271 -7.55 17.38 8.38
N LEU A 272 -6.60 18.29 8.68
CA LEU A 272 -6.92 19.66 9.12
C LEU A 272 -7.32 20.55 7.96
N VAL A 273 -6.67 20.39 6.80
CA VAL A 273 -7.03 21.11 5.56
C VAL A 273 -8.45 20.74 5.15
N ASP A 274 -8.80 19.46 5.12
CA ASP A 274 -10.15 18.99 4.81
C ASP A 274 -11.19 19.57 5.76
N ALA A 275 -10.87 19.64 7.06
CA ALA A 275 -11.75 20.27 8.04
C ALA A 275 -11.89 21.78 7.77
N ALA A 276 -10.80 22.48 7.46
CA ALA A 276 -10.85 23.90 7.13
C ALA A 276 -11.70 24.17 5.88
N VAL A 277 -11.52 23.40 4.81
CA VAL A 277 -12.33 23.48 3.58
C VAL A 277 -13.79 23.19 3.88
N TRP A 278 -14.09 22.19 4.72
CA TRP A 278 -15.45 21.90 5.15
C TRP A 278 -16.10 23.08 5.89
N TYR A 279 -15.40 23.77 6.79
CA TYR A 279 -16.02 24.87 7.52
C TYR A 279 -16.09 26.17 6.72
N THR A 280 -15.12 26.41 5.84
CA THR A 280 -15.03 27.64 5.04
C THR A 280 -15.80 27.57 3.73
N GLN A 281 -16.12 26.35 3.25
CA GLN A 281 -16.83 26.11 1.99
C GLN A 281 -16.09 26.71 0.79
N LEU A 282 -14.75 26.69 0.80
CA LEU A 282 -13.92 27.18 -0.30
C LEU A 282 -14.14 26.32 -1.55
N ASP A 283 -14.87 26.87 -2.52
CA ASP A 283 -15.10 26.24 -3.81
C ASP A 283 -13.82 26.28 -4.67
N ALA A 284 -13.62 25.23 -5.46
CA ALA A 284 -12.42 25.02 -6.29
C ALA A 284 -11.06 25.11 -5.54
N PHE A 285 -11.04 24.93 -4.22
CA PHE A 285 -9.81 24.88 -3.45
C PHE A 285 -8.91 23.74 -3.91
N SER A 286 -7.64 24.03 -4.14
CA SER A 286 -6.60 23.04 -4.39
C SER A 286 -5.54 23.07 -3.28
N PRO A 287 -5.03 21.91 -2.82
CA PRO A 287 -3.98 21.85 -1.80
C PRO A 287 -2.72 22.64 -2.15
N GLU A 288 -2.45 22.84 -3.45
CA GLU A 288 -1.36 23.66 -3.96
C GLU A 288 -1.54 25.15 -3.67
N GLN A 289 -2.72 25.61 -3.26
CA GLN A 289 -2.94 27.00 -2.83
C GLN A 289 -2.44 27.26 -1.40
N ILE A 290 -2.05 26.21 -0.65
CA ILE A 290 -1.40 26.35 0.65
C ILE A 290 0.05 26.80 0.43
N LEU A 291 0.40 27.98 0.97
CA LEU A 291 1.72 28.59 0.79
C LEU A 291 2.83 27.66 1.27
N GLU A 292 2.71 27.10 2.47
CA GLU A 292 3.68 26.18 3.07
C GLU A 292 3.85 24.93 2.22
N SER A 293 2.77 24.36 1.68
CA SER A 293 2.85 23.21 0.78
C SER A 293 3.67 23.52 -0.47
N ARG A 294 3.56 24.73 -1.03
CA ARG A 294 4.43 25.19 -2.15
C ARG A 294 5.85 25.51 -1.71
N LEU A 295 6.02 26.11 -0.54
CA LEU A 295 7.35 26.43 -0.02
C LEU A 295 8.12 25.15 0.27
N PHE A 296 7.54 24.18 0.99
CA PHE A 296 8.20 22.92 1.32
C PHE A 296 8.42 22.00 0.12
N SER A 297 7.55 22.03 -0.89
CA SER A 297 7.84 21.37 -2.17
C SER A 297 9.01 22.04 -2.91
N SER A 298 9.17 23.36 -2.78
CA SER A 298 10.31 24.10 -3.35
C SER A 298 11.61 23.99 -2.55
N THR A 299 11.59 23.87 -1.21
CA THR A 299 12.78 23.70 -0.36
C THR A 299 13.27 22.26 -0.26
N SER A 300 12.41 21.26 -0.45
CA SER A 300 12.86 19.86 -0.58
C SER A 300 13.71 19.64 -1.84
N ALA A 301 13.60 20.54 -2.83
CA ALA A 301 14.48 20.59 -3.99
C ALA A 301 15.86 21.22 -3.71
N ALA A 302 16.07 21.86 -2.56
CA ALA A 302 17.31 22.60 -2.26
C ALA A 302 18.38 21.79 -1.50
N ALA A 303 18.03 20.63 -0.92
CA ALA A 303 18.95 19.80 -0.14
C ALA A 303 19.45 18.53 -0.86
N THR A 304 19.04 18.32 -2.11
CA THR A 304 19.53 17.25 -2.99
C THR A 304 19.88 17.94 -4.30
N PRO A 305 21.08 17.77 -4.90
CA PRO A 305 21.27 18.17 -6.29
C PRO A 305 20.12 17.54 -7.10
N PRO A 306 19.59 18.18 -8.15
CA PRO A 306 18.52 17.57 -8.93
C PRO A 306 19.00 16.17 -9.31
N GLN A 307 18.43 15.14 -8.69
CA GLN A 307 18.33 13.87 -9.37
C GLN A 307 17.52 14.26 -10.60
N PRO A 308 18.07 14.11 -11.82
CA PRO A 308 17.26 14.28 -13.00
C PRO A 308 15.98 13.48 -12.75
N GLU A 309 14.84 14.00 -13.21
CA GLU A 309 13.66 13.14 -13.29
C GLU A 309 14.13 11.79 -13.84
N PRO A 310 13.77 10.66 -13.20
CA PRO A 310 14.21 9.37 -13.70
C PRO A 310 13.89 9.37 -15.18
N ALA A 311 14.94 9.19 -16.00
CA ALA A 311 14.85 9.38 -17.43
C ALA A 311 13.55 8.77 -17.90
N SER A 312 12.72 9.52 -18.62
CA SER A 312 11.45 8.97 -19.13
C SER A 312 11.76 7.65 -19.86
N PHE A 313 10.81 6.73 -19.95
CA PHE A 313 11.07 5.48 -20.67
C PHE A 313 11.65 5.73 -22.08
N ILE A 314 11.24 6.82 -22.74
CA ILE A 314 11.77 7.26 -24.02
C ILE A 314 13.25 7.69 -23.93
N GLU A 315 13.64 8.41 -22.89
CA GLU A 315 15.05 8.78 -22.65
C GLU A 315 15.91 7.57 -22.28
N GLN A 316 15.37 6.61 -21.53
CA GLN A 316 16.04 5.34 -21.23
C GLN A 316 16.23 4.51 -22.50
N LEU A 317 15.20 4.41 -23.35
CA LEU A 317 15.27 3.69 -24.62
C LEU A 317 16.24 4.36 -25.62
N ALA A 318 16.40 5.68 -25.53
CA ALA A 318 17.36 6.43 -26.35
C ALA A 318 18.81 6.36 -25.82
N ALA A 319 19.02 5.92 -24.59
CA ALA A 319 20.34 5.83 -23.98
C ALA A 319 21.19 4.74 -24.69
N PRO A 320 22.52 4.91 -24.80
CA PRO A 320 23.41 3.93 -25.39
C PRO A 320 23.69 2.77 -24.42
N THR A 321 22.64 2.17 -23.87
CA THR A 321 22.69 1.01 -22.96
C THR A 321 21.98 -0.19 -23.58
N PRO A 322 22.35 -1.44 -23.23
CA PRO A 322 21.73 -2.63 -23.81
C PRO A 322 20.24 -2.81 -23.49
N THR A 323 19.79 -2.27 -22.36
CA THR A 323 18.40 -2.27 -21.89
C THR A 323 18.02 -0.88 -21.34
N PRO A 324 16.74 -0.47 -21.39
CA PRO A 324 15.64 -1.11 -22.12
C PRO A 324 15.84 -1.07 -23.64
N GLY A 325 15.33 -2.09 -24.34
CA GLY A 325 15.58 -2.29 -25.77
C GLY A 325 14.31 -2.47 -26.61
N GLY A 326 14.45 -3.13 -27.76
CA GLY A 326 13.33 -3.36 -28.69
C GLY A 326 12.18 -4.19 -28.10
N GLY A 327 12.48 -5.17 -27.25
CA GLY A 327 11.46 -5.98 -26.55
C GLY A 327 10.70 -5.14 -25.53
N SER A 328 11.40 -4.39 -24.69
CA SER A 328 10.83 -3.40 -23.77
C SER A 328 9.94 -2.38 -24.49
N ALA A 329 10.38 -1.87 -25.64
CA ALA A 329 9.61 -0.92 -26.45
C ALA A 329 8.33 -1.54 -27.04
N ALA A 330 8.39 -2.82 -27.45
CA ALA A 330 7.22 -3.56 -27.90
C ALA A 330 6.17 -3.67 -26.79
N ALA A 331 6.58 -4.15 -25.60
CA ALA A 331 5.73 -4.28 -24.43
C ALA A 331 5.08 -2.94 -24.05
N TYR A 332 5.87 -1.86 -24.02
CA TYR A 332 5.37 -0.52 -23.73
C TYR A 332 4.34 -0.04 -24.75
N ALA A 333 4.56 -0.27 -26.05
CA ALA A 333 3.58 0.06 -27.09
C ALA A 333 2.26 -0.72 -26.91
N GLY A 334 2.35 -2.01 -26.56
CA GLY A 334 1.18 -2.83 -26.22
C GLY A 334 0.40 -2.27 -25.03
N ALA A 335 1.11 -1.87 -23.97
CA ALA A 335 0.51 -1.26 -22.78
C ALA A 335 -0.21 0.05 -23.09
N MET A 336 0.36 0.92 -23.95
CA MET A 336 -0.33 2.11 -24.44
C MET A 336 -1.60 1.74 -25.22
N GLY A 337 -1.53 0.70 -26.05
CA GLY A 337 -2.69 0.18 -26.77
C GLY A 337 -3.82 -0.26 -25.83
N ALA A 338 -3.49 -1.04 -24.81
CA ALA A 338 -4.42 -1.50 -23.79
C ALA A 338 -5.05 -0.34 -23.00
N ALA A 339 -4.25 0.68 -22.67
CA ALA A 339 -4.72 1.88 -21.98
C ALA A 339 -5.76 2.66 -22.82
N LEU A 340 -5.53 2.80 -24.12
CA LEU A 340 -6.50 3.43 -25.04
C LEU A 340 -7.81 2.63 -25.11
N VAL A 341 -7.74 1.30 -25.17
CA VAL A 341 -8.94 0.43 -25.13
C VAL A 341 -9.72 0.62 -23.82
N ALA A 342 -9.04 0.61 -22.68
CA ALA A 342 -9.66 0.81 -21.37
C ALA A 342 -10.33 2.19 -21.27
N MET A 343 -9.68 3.23 -21.80
CA MET A 343 -10.21 4.58 -21.90
C MET A 343 -11.48 4.62 -22.75
N VAL A 344 -11.46 4.06 -23.96
CA VAL A 344 -12.62 4.04 -24.87
C VAL A 344 -13.81 3.31 -24.25
N ALA A 345 -13.56 2.15 -23.64
CA ALA A 345 -14.60 1.43 -22.91
C ALA A 345 -15.16 2.27 -21.74
N GLY A 346 -14.28 2.92 -20.97
CA GLY A 346 -14.63 3.81 -19.86
C GLY A 346 -15.53 4.98 -20.27
N VAL A 347 -15.20 5.70 -21.34
CA VAL A 347 -16.00 6.84 -21.81
C VAL A 347 -17.31 6.43 -22.49
N THR A 348 -17.46 5.15 -22.86
CA THR A 348 -18.69 4.58 -23.41
C THR A 348 -19.70 4.22 -22.32
N ILE A 349 -19.23 3.69 -21.18
CA ILE A 349 -20.06 3.27 -20.04
C ILE A 349 -20.88 4.45 -19.49
N GLY A 350 -22.13 4.19 -19.07
CA GLY A 350 -23.05 5.22 -18.55
C GLY A 350 -23.64 6.17 -19.58
N LYS A 351 -23.30 6.06 -20.87
CA LYS A 351 -23.93 6.85 -21.93
C LYS A 351 -25.26 6.23 -22.37
N LYS A 352 -26.36 6.98 -22.25
CA LYS A 352 -27.72 6.51 -22.61
C LYS A 352 -27.83 5.86 -24.00
N LYS A 353 -27.11 6.39 -25.01
CA LYS A 353 -27.09 5.86 -26.39
C LYS A 353 -26.41 4.48 -26.51
N TYR A 354 -25.61 4.09 -25.52
CA TYR A 354 -24.77 2.89 -25.52
C TYR A 354 -25.14 1.91 -24.40
N ALA A 355 -26.34 2.03 -23.82
CA ALA A 355 -26.80 1.17 -22.73
C ALA A 355 -26.78 -0.33 -23.10
N GLU A 356 -27.06 -0.67 -24.35
CA GLU A 356 -27.07 -2.07 -24.84
C GLU A 356 -25.68 -2.72 -24.83
N VAL A 357 -24.61 -1.92 -24.91
CA VAL A 357 -23.22 -2.41 -24.95
C VAL A 357 -22.49 -2.18 -23.62
N GLU A 358 -23.18 -1.68 -22.60
CA GLU A 358 -22.56 -1.27 -21.34
C GLU A 358 -21.89 -2.44 -20.62
N ALA A 359 -22.55 -3.60 -20.52
CA ALA A 359 -21.98 -4.79 -19.90
C ALA A 359 -20.75 -5.31 -20.67
N GLU A 360 -20.79 -5.25 -22.01
CA GLU A 360 -19.66 -5.62 -22.86
C GLU A 360 -18.48 -4.66 -22.65
N MET A 361 -18.74 -3.35 -22.56
CA MET A 361 -17.69 -2.35 -22.31
C MET A 361 -17.11 -2.46 -20.90
N GLN A 362 -17.91 -2.80 -19.89
CA GLN A 362 -17.40 -3.10 -18.55
C GLN A 362 -16.45 -4.30 -18.57
N ALA A 363 -16.83 -5.39 -19.25
CA ALA A 363 -15.97 -6.56 -19.40
C ALA A 363 -14.68 -6.23 -20.16
N ILE A 364 -14.79 -5.51 -21.30
CA ILE A 364 -13.63 -5.06 -22.08
C ILE A 364 -12.68 -4.22 -21.22
N ARG A 365 -13.21 -3.28 -20.43
CA ARG A 365 -12.39 -2.41 -19.57
C ARG A 365 -11.60 -3.20 -18.54
N VAL A 366 -12.21 -4.21 -17.90
CA VAL A 366 -11.52 -5.06 -16.93
C VAL A 366 -10.37 -5.82 -17.59
N VAL A 367 -10.61 -6.45 -18.75
CA VAL A 367 -9.58 -7.20 -19.48
C VAL A 367 -8.47 -6.27 -19.97
N ALA A 368 -8.82 -5.09 -20.50
CA ALA A 368 -7.86 -4.11 -20.98
C ALA A 368 -6.98 -3.55 -19.86
N GLU A 369 -7.51 -3.32 -18.66
CA GLU A 369 -6.70 -2.91 -17.50
C GLU A 369 -5.74 -4.00 -17.02
N ASN A 370 -6.14 -5.28 -17.11
CA ASN A 370 -5.24 -6.38 -16.79
C ASN A 370 -4.12 -6.50 -17.83
N LEU A 371 -4.46 -6.49 -19.12
CA LEU A 371 -3.48 -6.50 -20.21
C LEU A 371 -2.53 -5.29 -20.12
N ARG A 372 -3.03 -4.11 -19.74
CA ARG A 372 -2.19 -2.93 -19.52
C ARG A 372 -1.15 -3.19 -18.43
N LYS A 373 -1.55 -3.80 -17.31
CA LYS A 373 -0.63 -4.14 -16.21
C LYS A 373 0.39 -5.20 -16.64
N GLU A 374 -0.07 -6.28 -17.27
CA GLU A 374 0.77 -7.37 -17.77
C GLU A 374 1.81 -6.85 -18.77
N LEU A 375 1.39 -6.07 -19.77
CA LEU A 375 2.29 -5.47 -20.75
C LEU A 375 3.22 -4.39 -20.16
N THR A 376 2.79 -3.69 -19.10
CA THR A 376 3.67 -2.76 -18.40
C THR A 376 4.77 -3.52 -17.64
N GLN A 377 4.41 -4.61 -16.96
CA GLN A 377 5.36 -5.47 -16.25
C GLN A 377 6.34 -6.14 -17.23
N ALA A 378 5.87 -6.52 -18.42
CA ALA A 378 6.70 -7.14 -19.45
C ALA A 378 7.85 -6.22 -19.95
N VAL A 379 7.77 -4.89 -19.73
CA VAL A 379 8.89 -3.96 -19.99
C VAL A 379 10.09 -4.32 -19.11
N ASP A 380 9.84 -4.53 -17.82
CA ASP A 380 10.87 -4.87 -16.83
C ASP A 380 11.30 -6.33 -16.96
N ASP A 381 10.37 -7.22 -17.29
CA ASP A 381 10.66 -8.64 -17.49
C ASP A 381 11.58 -8.87 -18.69
N ASP A 382 11.42 -8.10 -19.78
CA ASP A 382 12.30 -8.14 -20.96
C ASP A 382 13.72 -7.71 -20.58
N ALA A 383 13.86 -6.59 -19.88
CA ALA A 383 15.15 -6.09 -19.40
C ALA A 383 15.83 -7.12 -18.47
N SER A 384 15.07 -7.70 -17.54
CA SER A 384 15.56 -8.72 -16.60
C SER A 384 15.99 -10.01 -17.32
N SER A 385 15.22 -10.46 -18.31
CA SER A 385 15.54 -11.66 -19.10
C SER A 385 16.83 -11.48 -19.90
N PHE A 386 17.06 -10.27 -20.43
CA PHE A 386 18.30 -9.91 -21.12
C PHE A 386 19.51 -9.93 -20.17
N GLU A 387 19.38 -9.38 -18.96
CA GLU A 387 20.46 -9.42 -17.97
C GLU A 387 20.84 -10.85 -17.57
N VAL A 388 19.85 -11.72 -17.38
CA VAL A 388 20.07 -13.15 -17.10
C VAL A 388 20.83 -13.81 -18.24
N LEU A 389 20.44 -13.56 -19.49
CA LEU A 389 21.13 -14.07 -20.67
C LEU A 389 22.58 -13.56 -20.72
N MET A 390 22.81 -12.27 -20.48
CA MET A 390 24.16 -11.68 -20.44
C MET A 390 25.04 -12.27 -19.34
N ALA A 391 24.47 -12.65 -18.19
CA ALA A 391 25.20 -13.31 -17.12
C ALA A 391 25.70 -14.70 -17.52
N THR A 392 24.95 -15.45 -18.36
CA THR A 392 25.41 -16.78 -18.83
C THR A 392 26.68 -16.72 -19.66
N PHE A 393 26.88 -15.64 -20.43
CA PHE A 393 28.11 -15.44 -21.20
C PHE A 393 29.34 -15.18 -20.33
N LYS A 394 29.18 -14.84 -19.05
CA LYS A 394 30.28 -14.64 -18.09
C LYS A 394 30.67 -15.92 -17.34
N LEU A 395 29.96 -17.03 -17.53
CA LEU A 395 30.27 -18.30 -16.87
C LEU A 395 31.68 -18.83 -17.25
N PRO A 396 32.36 -19.55 -16.34
CA PRO A 396 33.67 -20.16 -16.62
C PRO A 396 33.66 -21.07 -17.85
N LYS A 397 34.80 -21.19 -18.53
CA LYS A 397 34.95 -21.94 -19.79
C LYS A 397 36.29 -22.69 -19.91
N GLU A 398 36.95 -22.94 -18.78
CA GLU A 398 38.31 -23.48 -18.76
C GLU A 398 38.33 -25.02 -18.83
N THR A 399 37.33 -25.69 -18.24
CA THR A 399 37.17 -27.15 -18.33
C THR A 399 36.06 -27.56 -19.30
N ASP A 400 36.08 -28.79 -19.79
CA ASP A 400 35.05 -29.28 -20.71
C ASP A 400 33.68 -29.42 -20.02
N GLU A 401 33.67 -29.72 -18.71
CA GLU A 401 32.44 -29.68 -17.90
C GLU A 401 31.90 -28.25 -17.80
N GLN A 402 32.78 -27.25 -17.63
CA GLN A 402 32.39 -25.84 -17.58
C GLN A 402 31.83 -25.36 -18.92
N LYS A 403 32.44 -25.76 -20.05
CA LYS A 403 31.94 -25.43 -21.39
C LYS A 403 30.55 -26.00 -21.63
N SER A 404 30.33 -27.28 -21.32
CA SER A 404 29.01 -27.92 -21.50
C SER A 404 27.94 -27.30 -20.59
N ALA A 405 28.26 -27.03 -19.32
CA ALA A 405 27.33 -26.38 -18.40
C ALA A 405 26.98 -24.95 -18.85
N ARG A 406 27.97 -24.20 -19.36
CA ARG A 406 27.78 -22.86 -19.91
C ARG A 406 26.90 -22.86 -21.15
N GLU A 407 27.12 -23.78 -22.08
CA GLU A 407 26.32 -23.92 -23.30
C GLU A 407 24.85 -24.23 -22.97
N SER A 408 24.61 -25.18 -22.07
CA SER A 408 23.26 -25.50 -21.60
C SER A 408 22.57 -24.31 -20.92
N ALA A 409 23.31 -23.52 -20.13
CA ALA A 409 22.80 -22.32 -19.49
C ALA A 409 22.43 -21.23 -20.51
N ILE A 410 23.26 -21.02 -21.55
CA ILE A 410 22.98 -20.07 -22.63
C ILE A 410 21.69 -20.47 -23.36
N VAL A 411 21.56 -21.72 -23.79
CA VAL A 411 20.35 -22.21 -24.49
C VAL A 411 19.10 -21.98 -23.64
N LYS A 412 19.14 -22.36 -22.35
CA LYS A 412 18.01 -22.17 -21.43
C LYS A 412 17.66 -20.68 -21.26
N ALA A 413 18.65 -19.82 -21.08
CA ALA A 413 18.42 -18.38 -20.92
C ALA A 413 17.89 -17.74 -22.20
N THR A 414 18.38 -18.14 -23.38
CA THR A 414 17.90 -17.65 -24.68
C THR A 414 16.45 -18.04 -24.94
N ILE A 415 16.07 -19.29 -24.62
CA ILE A 415 14.67 -19.73 -24.72
C ILE A 415 13.78 -18.93 -23.76
N ASN A 416 14.23 -18.71 -22.52
CA ASN A 416 13.49 -17.88 -21.56
C ASN A 416 13.34 -16.41 -22.04
N ALA A 417 14.40 -15.84 -22.60
CA ALA A 417 14.39 -14.50 -23.20
C ALA A 417 13.50 -14.41 -24.46
N ALA A 418 13.25 -15.53 -25.16
CA ALA A 418 12.30 -15.58 -26.27
C ALA A 418 10.84 -15.69 -25.79
N HIS A 419 10.58 -16.21 -24.58
CA HIS A 419 9.22 -16.38 -24.06
C HIS A 419 8.56 -15.04 -23.71
N VAL A 420 9.30 -14.09 -23.14
CA VAL A 420 8.79 -12.76 -22.80
C VAL A 420 8.19 -12.04 -24.03
N PRO A 421 8.92 -11.85 -25.14
CA PRO A 421 8.36 -11.21 -26.32
C PRO A 421 7.27 -12.05 -27.01
N LEU A 422 7.28 -13.39 -26.90
CA LEU A 422 6.17 -14.19 -27.42
C LEU A 422 4.88 -13.90 -26.64
N HIS A 423 4.97 -13.82 -25.30
CA HIS A 423 3.83 -13.46 -24.46
C HIS A 423 3.32 -12.04 -24.76
N VAL A 424 4.23 -11.09 -24.97
CA VAL A 424 3.88 -9.72 -25.42
C VAL A 424 3.13 -9.75 -26.76
N ALA A 425 3.51 -10.61 -27.70
CA ALA A 425 2.81 -10.76 -28.97
C ALA A 425 1.39 -11.33 -28.80
N GLU A 426 1.21 -12.31 -27.90
CA GLU A 426 -0.11 -12.87 -27.56
C GLU A 426 -1.03 -11.82 -26.95
N ASP A 427 -0.53 -11.07 -25.98
CA ASP A 427 -1.31 -10.05 -25.29
C ASP A 427 -1.63 -8.85 -26.20
N ALA A 428 -0.69 -8.47 -27.05
CA ALA A 428 -0.92 -7.46 -28.09
C ALA A 428 -2.06 -7.89 -29.04
N LEU A 429 -2.13 -9.17 -29.43
CA LEU A 429 -3.25 -9.66 -30.24
C LEU A 429 -4.59 -9.55 -29.49
N LYS A 430 -4.63 -9.87 -28.19
CA LYS A 430 -5.84 -9.69 -27.36
C LYS A 430 -6.23 -8.21 -27.30
N VAL A 431 -5.28 -7.29 -27.16
CA VAL A 431 -5.54 -5.85 -27.21
C VAL A 431 -6.14 -5.45 -28.57
N MET A 432 -5.62 -5.97 -29.68
CA MET A 432 -6.19 -5.73 -31.03
C MET A 432 -7.65 -6.21 -31.12
N GLU A 433 -7.97 -7.39 -30.59
CA GLU A 433 -9.34 -7.92 -30.57
C GLU A 433 -10.30 -7.02 -29.77
N LEU A 434 -9.85 -6.52 -28.60
CA LEU A 434 -10.64 -5.61 -27.78
C LEU A 434 -10.80 -4.23 -28.45
N ALA A 435 -9.73 -3.70 -29.03
CA ALA A 435 -9.75 -2.44 -29.76
C ALA A 435 -10.73 -2.48 -30.93
N LEU A 436 -10.79 -3.59 -31.66
CA LEU A 436 -11.78 -3.79 -32.72
C LEU A 436 -13.22 -3.79 -32.20
N LYS A 437 -13.49 -4.43 -31.05
CA LYS A 437 -14.82 -4.40 -30.40
C LYS A 437 -15.20 -2.98 -29.98
N CYS A 438 -14.27 -2.24 -29.37
CA CYS A 438 -14.45 -0.82 -29.04
C CYS A 438 -14.68 0.02 -30.29
N ALA A 439 -13.95 -0.20 -31.38
CA ALA A 439 -14.15 0.52 -32.63
C ALA A 439 -15.52 0.23 -33.26
N LYS A 440 -16.02 -1.01 -33.17
CA LYS A 440 -17.35 -1.40 -33.71
C LYS A 440 -18.51 -0.83 -32.88
N LYS A 441 -18.40 -0.85 -31.55
CA LYS A 441 -19.55 -0.63 -30.64
C LYS A 441 -19.41 0.53 -29.67
N GLY A 442 -18.19 0.94 -29.35
CA GLY A 442 -17.87 1.98 -28.37
C GLY A 442 -18.32 3.37 -28.77
N LEU A 443 -18.06 4.38 -27.94
CA LEU A 443 -18.41 5.77 -28.22
C LEU A 443 -17.86 6.23 -29.57
N GLN A 444 -18.74 6.77 -30.43
CA GLN A 444 -18.41 7.15 -31.81
C GLN A 444 -17.29 8.18 -31.88
N SER A 445 -17.30 9.16 -30.98
CA SER A 445 -16.29 10.23 -30.95
C SER A 445 -14.92 9.76 -30.45
N ALA A 446 -14.82 8.55 -29.88
CA ALA A 446 -13.57 7.96 -29.38
C ALA A 446 -13.08 6.82 -30.30
N ILE A 447 -13.63 6.72 -31.52
CA ILE A 447 -13.23 5.68 -32.47
C ILE A 447 -11.76 5.83 -32.89
N SER A 448 -11.25 7.05 -32.99
CA SER A 448 -9.84 7.34 -33.28
C SER A 448 -8.92 6.78 -32.20
N ASP A 449 -9.34 6.83 -30.94
CA ASP A 449 -8.57 6.30 -29.82
C ASP A 449 -8.53 4.76 -29.85
N ALA A 450 -9.65 4.12 -30.20
CA ALA A 450 -9.71 2.67 -30.40
C ALA A 450 -8.81 2.22 -31.56
N MET A 451 -8.82 2.96 -32.68
CA MET A 451 -7.96 2.70 -33.84
C MET A 451 -6.47 2.92 -33.51
N SER A 452 -6.16 3.97 -32.75
CA SER A 452 -4.79 4.22 -32.28
C SER A 452 -4.33 3.10 -31.35
N GLY A 453 -5.19 2.63 -30.46
CA GLY A 453 -4.90 1.49 -29.58
C GLY A 453 -4.62 0.21 -30.35
N PHE A 454 -5.39 -0.05 -31.40
CA PHE A 454 -5.16 -1.17 -32.33
C PHE A 454 -3.80 -1.05 -33.04
N ALA A 455 -3.47 0.12 -33.58
CA ALA A 455 -2.22 0.34 -34.30
C ALA A 455 -0.99 0.16 -33.39
N MET A 456 -1.05 0.65 -32.15
CA MET A 456 0.00 0.46 -31.15
C MET A 456 0.17 -1.02 -30.79
N ALA A 457 -0.94 -1.75 -30.63
CA ALA A 457 -0.91 -3.19 -30.39
C ALA A 457 -0.35 -3.98 -31.60
N ARG A 458 -0.68 -3.58 -32.83
CA ARG A 458 -0.08 -4.19 -34.04
C ARG A 458 1.42 -3.96 -34.12
N ALA A 459 1.88 -2.75 -33.78
CA ALA A 459 3.30 -2.43 -33.70
C ALA A 459 4.00 -3.25 -32.59
N SER A 460 3.36 -3.38 -31.42
CA SER A 460 3.81 -4.24 -30.32
C SER A 460 4.00 -5.68 -30.77
N LEU A 461 3.00 -6.31 -31.38
CA LEU A 461 3.08 -7.69 -31.87
C LEU A 461 4.22 -7.85 -32.87
N THR A 462 4.34 -6.92 -33.82
CA THR A 462 5.38 -6.96 -34.85
C THR A 462 6.78 -6.83 -34.24
N ALA A 463 6.98 -5.86 -33.35
CA ALA A 463 8.26 -5.61 -32.69
C ALA A 463 8.65 -6.76 -31.75
N ALA A 464 7.70 -7.30 -31.00
CA ALA A 464 7.91 -8.46 -30.16
C ALA A 464 8.29 -9.69 -31.02
N GLY A 465 7.63 -9.88 -32.16
CA GLY A 465 7.97 -10.92 -33.13
C GLY A 465 9.40 -10.83 -33.69
N TYR A 466 9.99 -9.64 -33.81
CA TYR A 466 11.42 -9.51 -34.15
C TYR A 466 12.32 -10.02 -33.03
N ASN A 467 11.98 -9.75 -31.76
CA ASN A 467 12.75 -10.19 -30.59
C ASN A 467 12.65 -11.71 -30.36
N VAL A 468 11.49 -12.31 -30.59
CA VAL A 468 11.35 -13.79 -30.61
C VAL A 468 12.29 -14.40 -31.66
N ARG A 469 12.25 -13.89 -32.89
CA ARG A 469 13.06 -14.41 -34.00
C ARG A 469 14.56 -14.23 -33.78
N ILE A 470 15.01 -13.10 -33.23
CA ILE A 470 16.46 -12.87 -33.03
C ILE A 470 17.01 -13.80 -31.95
N ASN A 471 16.27 -14.02 -30.87
CA ASN A 471 16.67 -14.95 -29.81
C ASN A 471 16.73 -16.38 -30.34
N ILE A 472 15.70 -16.86 -31.03
CA ILE A 472 15.68 -18.23 -31.57
C ILE A 472 16.76 -18.43 -32.65
N ASN A 473 16.99 -17.44 -33.52
CA ASN A 473 18.04 -17.53 -34.54
C ASN A 473 19.46 -17.49 -33.97
N SER A 474 19.65 -17.06 -32.73
CA SER A 474 20.95 -17.07 -32.04
C SER A 474 21.31 -18.43 -31.45
N LEU A 475 20.37 -19.36 -31.37
CA LEU A 475 20.62 -20.74 -30.93
C LEU A 475 21.35 -21.52 -32.03
N GLU A 476 22.29 -22.38 -31.63
CA GLU A 476 22.93 -23.33 -32.55
C GLU A 476 21.91 -24.36 -33.04
N ASP A 477 21.12 -24.92 -32.14
CA ASP A 477 19.97 -25.77 -32.47
C ASP A 477 18.67 -24.95 -32.45
N LYS A 478 18.22 -24.58 -33.66
CA LYS A 478 16.99 -23.81 -33.85
C LYS A 478 15.72 -24.61 -33.59
N SER A 479 15.78 -25.93 -33.60
CA SER A 479 14.60 -26.78 -33.37
C SER A 479 14.00 -26.55 -31.98
N ALA A 480 14.84 -26.14 -31.02
CA ALA A 480 14.41 -25.79 -29.66
C ALA A 480 13.39 -24.63 -29.61
N GLY A 481 13.35 -23.77 -30.63
CA GLY A 481 12.42 -22.65 -30.72
C GLY A 481 11.37 -22.78 -31.83
N GLU A 482 11.32 -23.90 -32.57
CA GLU A 482 10.45 -24.04 -33.75
C GLU A 482 8.97 -23.82 -33.41
N LYS A 483 8.49 -24.41 -32.31
CA LYS A 483 7.12 -24.23 -31.82
C LYS A 483 6.77 -22.76 -31.55
N MET A 484 7.71 -21.99 -31.00
CA MET A 484 7.50 -20.56 -30.71
C MET A 484 7.39 -19.74 -32.01
N LEU A 485 8.11 -20.13 -33.06
CA LEU A 485 8.00 -19.50 -34.37
C LEU A 485 6.67 -19.84 -35.05
N GLU A 486 6.18 -21.07 -34.91
CA GLU A 486 4.86 -21.48 -35.39
C GLU A 486 3.74 -20.72 -34.67
N GLU A 487 3.81 -20.64 -33.34
CA GLU A 487 2.87 -19.87 -32.51
C GLU A 487 2.86 -18.38 -32.92
N LEU A 488 4.05 -17.78 -33.08
CA LEU A 488 4.17 -16.39 -33.56
C LEU A 488 3.56 -16.18 -34.96
N ALA A 489 3.76 -17.12 -35.87
CA ALA A 489 3.20 -17.03 -37.22
C ALA A 489 1.66 -17.09 -37.21
N ASP A 490 1.04 -17.90 -36.33
CA ASP A 490 -0.42 -17.89 -36.15
C ASP A 490 -0.91 -16.55 -35.59
N LEU A 491 -0.21 -15.99 -34.61
CA LEU A 491 -0.55 -14.67 -34.05
C LEU A 491 -0.52 -13.58 -35.12
N GLU A 492 0.51 -13.55 -35.96
CA GLU A 492 0.63 -12.60 -37.07
C GLU A 492 -0.49 -12.77 -38.10
N LEU A 493 -0.82 -14.01 -38.47
CA LEU A 493 -1.92 -14.30 -39.40
C LEU A 493 -3.28 -13.84 -38.85
N ARG A 494 -3.53 -14.03 -37.55
CA ARG A 494 -4.75 -13.55 -36.89
C ARG A 494 -4.78 -12.03 -36.84
N ALA A 495 -3.65 -11.41 -36.54
CA ALA A 495 -3.51 -9.96 -36.52
C ALA A 495 -3.80 -9.33 -37.89
N ASP A 496 -3.38 -9.96 -38.99
CA ASP A 496 -3.66 -9.49 -40.37
C ASP A 496 -5.17 -9.48 -40.70
N LYS A 497 -5.89 -10.51 -40.23
CA LYS A 497 -7.35 -10.60 -40.39
C LYS A 497 -8.04 -9.47 -39.62
N LEU A 498 -7.63 -9.24 -38.37
CA LEU A 498 -8.18 -8.16 -37.55
C LEU A 498 -7.88 -6.78 -38.15
N GLU A 499 -6.71 -6.59 -38.76
CA GLU A 499 -6.34 -5.33 -39.39
C GLU A 499 -7.22 -5.03 -40.60
N THR A 500 -7.55 -6.05 -41.39
CA THR A 500 -8.51 -5.93 -42.49
C THR A 500 -9.89 -5.51 -41.96
N GLU A 501 -10.34 -6.12 -40.88
CA GLU A 501 -11.63 -5.79 -40.26
C GLU A 501 -11.68 -4.37 -39.70
N ILE A 502 -10.65 -3.93 -38.97
CA ILE A 502 -10.68 -2.58 -38.36
C ILE A 502 -10.63 -1.48 -39.41
N ARG A 503 -9.94 -1.70 -40.53
CA ARG A 503 -9.93 -0.78 -41.68
C ARG A 503 -11.32 -0.65 -42.32
N GLN A 504 -12.11 -1.72 -42.32
CA GLN A 504 -13.49 -1.63 -42.78
C GLN A 504 -14.37 -0.85 -41.80
N VAL A 505 -14.22 -1.10 -40.49
CA VAL A 505 -14.91 -0.34 -39.43
C VAL A 505 -14.56 1.15 -39.48
N MET A 506 -13.31 1.49 -39.78
CA MET A 506 -12.84 2.87 -39.96
C MET A 506 -13.62 3.59 -41.08
N LYS A 507 -13.81 2.93 -42.23
CA LYS A 507 -14.59 3.50 -43.35
C LYS A 507 -16.06 3.63 -42.99
N ASP A 508 -16.66 2.55 -42.49
CA ASP A 508 -18.11 2.46 -42.30
C ASP A 508 -18.60 3.33 -41.14
N ARG A 509 -17.80 3.42 -40.07
CA ARG A 509 -18.18 4.07 -38.83
C ARG A 509 -17.37 5.33 -38.58
N GLY A 510 -16.07 5.32 -38.84
CA GLY A 510 -15.19 6.47 -38.59
C GLY A 510 -15.34 7.58 -39.63
N GLY A 511 -15.76 7.25 -40.85
CA GLY A 511 -15.83 8.21 -41.96
C GLY A 511 -14.46 8.68 -42.45
N ILE A 512 -13.42 7.87 -42.22
CA ILE A 512 -12.02 8.13 -42.58
C ILE A 512 -11.51 7.02 -43.50
#